data_AF-A0A9J6ENU0-F1
#
_entry.id   AF-A0A9J6ENU0-F1
#
_cell.length_a   1.000
_cell.length_b   1.000
_cell.length_c   1.000
_cell.angle_alpha   90.00
_cell.angle_beta   90.00
_cell.angle_gamma   90.00
#
_symmetry.space_group_name_H-M   'P 1'
#
loop_
_entity.id
_entity.type
_entity.pdbx_description
1 polymer ?
#
loop_
_entity_poly.entity_id
_entity_poly.type
_entity_poly.pdbx_seq_one_letter_code
_entity_poly.pdbx_strand_id
1 'polypeptide(L)'
;MEPPDVRFLTTDAGRVQLHEHLYSDGHVCLSIIGTWDGPQWSPALSLASLLVSVQSMLSEKPPYNRQLWRQEGGAKLRHDVVRVAVCDVVEDCLREDWT
;
A
#
# COMPACT_ATOMS: atom_id res chain seq x y z
N MET A 1 -3.73 20.64 -14.03
CA MET A 1 -3.67 19.17 -14.03
C MET A 1 -3.66 18.74 -12.59
N GLU A 2 -4.68 18.02 -12.17
CA GLU A 2 -4.80 17.51 -10.81
C GLU A 2 -4.11 16.14 -10.70
N PRO A 3 -3.63 15.75 -9.52
CA PRO A 3 -3.14 14.40 -9.30
C PRO A 3 -4.25 13.36 -9.52
N PRO A 4 -3.90 12.12 -9.92
CA PRO A 4 -4.86 11.02 -9.95
C PRO A 4 -5.32 10.66 -8.54
N ASP A 5 -6.60 10.28 -8.40
CA ASP A 5 -7.11 9.65 -7.17
C ASP A 5 -6.60 8.20 -7.09
N VAL A 6 -6.00 7.83 -5.97
CA VAL A 6 -5.34 6.54 -5.76
C VAL A 6 -5.90 5.90 -4.50
N ARG A 7 -6.34 4.65 -4.62
CA ARG A 7 -6.83 3.84 -3.50
C ARG A 7 -6.10 2.52 -3.42
N PHE A 8 -5.74 2.13 -2.20
CA PHE A 8 -5.18 0.83 -1.93
C PHE A 8 -6.31 -0.16 -1.62
N LEU A 9 -6.44 -1.21 -2.44
CA LEU A 9 -7.57 -2.14 -2.38
C LEU A 9 -7.30 -3.36 -1.49
N THR A 10 -6.02 -3.70 -1.29
CA THR A 10 -5.59 -4.92 -0.58
C THR A 10 -5.60 -4.71 0.94
N THR A 11 -6.75 -4.30 1.49
CA THR A 11 -6.93 -4.01 2.93
C THR A 11 -7.82 -5.01 3.65
N ASP A 12 -8.26 -6.08 2.98
CA ASP A 12 -9.19 -7.08 3.52
C ASP A 12 -10.46 -6.42 4.11
N ALA A 13 -11.12 -5.60 3.29
CA ALA A 13 -12.26 -4.76 3.68
C ALA A 13 -11.98 -3.88 4.92
N GLY A 14 -10.75 -3.36 5.03
CA GLY A 14 -10.29 -2.51 6.12
C GLY A 14 -9.90 -3.22 7.41
N ARG A 15 -9.70 -4.54 7.37
CA ARG A 15 -9.22 -5.32 8.52
C ARG A 15 -7.71 -5.27 8.70
N VAL A 16 -6.98 -4.93 7.65
CA VAL A 16 -5.52 -4.98 7.64
C VAL A 16 -4.92 -3.65 7.20
N GLN A 17 -3.87 -3.24 7.91
CA GLN A 17 -3.01 -2.12 7.55
C GLN A 17 -1.61 -2.64 7.23
N LEU A 18 -1.22 -2.61 5.95
CA LEU A 18 0.04 -3.20 5.49
C LEU A 18 1.24 -2.25 5.58
N HIS A 19 0.98 -0.94 5.66
CA HIS A 19 2.03 0.07 5.71
C HIS A 19 1.55 1.30 6.50
N GLU A 20 2.46 2.08 7.06
CA GLU A 20 2.11 3.29 7.83
C GLU A 20 1.43 4.37 6.97
N HIS A 21 1.82 4.46 5.70
CA HIS A 21 1.22 5.35 4.71
C HIS A 21 0.07 4.72 3.90
N LEU A 22 -0.33 3.47 4.21
CA LEU A 22 -1.47 2.81 3.59
C LEU A 22 -2.50 2.51 4.67
N TYR A 23 -3.58 3.28 4.69
CA TYR A 23 -4.63 3.14 5.69
C TYR A 23 -5.59 2.01 5.33
N SER A 24 -6.31 1.50 6.34
CA SER A 24 -7.26 0.40 6.18
C SER A 24 -8.47 0.77 5.31
N ASP A 25 -8.86 2.03 5.27
CA ASP A 25 -9.90 2.57 4.39
C ASP A 25 -9.46 2.69 2.92
N GLY A 26 -8.20 2.36 2.62
CA GLY A 26 -7.60 2.45 1.30
C GLY A 26 -6.97 3.81 0.99
N HIS A 27 -6.95 4.75 1.95
CA HIS A 27 -6.25 6.03 1.76
C HIS A 27 -4.73 5.83 1.69
N VAL A 28 -4.09 6.55 0.78
CA VAL A 28 -2.63 6.48 0.54
C VAL A 28 -2.01 7.83 0.84
N CYS A 29 -1.02 7.88 1.73
CA CYS A 29 -0.20 9.06 2.00
C CYS A 29 1.02 9.11 1.09
N LEU A 30 1.03 10.02 0.14
CA LEU A 30 2.15 10.25 -0.75
C LEU A 30 2.16 11.72 -1.21
N SER A 31 3.33 12.34 -1.17
CA SER A 31 3.47 13.78 -1.44
C SER A 31 3.07 14.17 -2.86
N ILE A 32 3.41 13.32 -3.84
CA ILE A 32 3.10 13.57 -5.25
C ILE A 32 1.60 13.48 -5.58
N ILE A 33 0.77 12.94 -4.70
CA ILE A 33 -0.70 12.98 -4.83
C ILE A 33 -1.36 13.98 -3.87
N GLY A 34 -0.55 14.77 -3.16
CA GLY A 34 -1.02 15.84 -2.28
C GLY A 34 -1.58 15.39 -0.93
N THR A 35 -1.39 14.12 -0.54
CA THR A 35 -1.89 13.56 0.74
C THR A 35 -0.82 13.49 1.84
N TRP A 36 0.40 13.93 1.53
CA TRP A 36 1.51 14.01 2.49
C TRP A 36 2.42 15.20 2.18
N ASP A 37 3.24 15.59 3.16
CA ASP A 37 4.19 16.69 2.99
C ASP A 37 5.34 16.32 2.04
N GLY A 38 5.78 17.28 1.23
CA GLY A 38 6.87 17.11 0.27
C GLY A 38 6.52 17.54 -1.17
N PRO A 39 7.25 16.99 -2.17
CA PRO A 39 7.12 17.41 -3.56
C PRO A 39 5.71 17.11 -4.09
N GLN A 40 5.06 18.14 -4.63
CA GLN A 40 3.69 18.07 -5.12
C GLN A 40 3.63 17.48 -6.54
N TRP A 41 2.43 17.10 -6.95
CA TRP A 41 2.14 16.67 -8.32
C TRP A 41 2.65 17.70 -9.34
N SER A 42 3.31 17.20 -10.38
CA SER A 42 3.73 17.99 -11.53
C SER A 42 3.27 17.29 -12.81
N PRO A 43 2.82 18.02 -13.85
CA PRO A 43 2.51 17.45 -15.16
C PRO A 43 3.67 16.68 -15.80
N ALA A 44 4.90 16.88 -15.34
CA ALA A 44 6.07 16.11 -15.76
C ALA A 44 6.09 14.68 -15.19
N LEU A 45 5.30 14.39 -14.14
CA LEU A 45 5.17 13.07 -13.55
C LEU A 45 4.19 12.23 -14.37
N SER A 46 4.52 10.95 -14.49
CA SER A 46 3.68 9.93 -15.13
C SER A 46 3.09 8.97 -14.10
N LEU A 47 2.05 8.23 -14.48
CA LEU A 47 1.52 7.15 -13.67
C LEU A 47 2.60 6.11 -13.32
N ALA A 48 3.53 5.83 -14.25
CA ALA A 48 4.66 4.94 -13.99
C ALA A 48 5.56 5.47 -12.86
N SER A 49 5.91 6.76 -12.87
CA SER A 49 6.68 7.35 -11.78
C SER A 49 5.94 7.31 -10.44
N LEU A 50 4.61 7.48 -10.44
CA LEU A 50 3.80 7.34 -9.24
C LEU A 50 3.85 5.91 -8.70
N LEU A 51 3.66 4.90 -9.55
CA LEU A 51 3.73 3.49 -9.15
C LEU A 51 5.12 3.10 -8.62
N VAL A 52 6.19 3.64 -9.22
CA VAL A 52 7.57 3.44 -8.73
C VAL A 52 7.76 4.08 -7.35
N SER A 53 7.18 5.25 -7.09
CA SER A 53 7.20 5.87 -5.76
C SER A 53 6.47 5.01 -4.73
N VAL A 54 5.30 4.46 -5.07
CA VAL A 54 4.55 3.54 -4.20
C VAL A 54 5.35 2.25 -3.94
N GLN A 55 5.96 1.67 -4.97
CA GLN A 55 6.80 0.48 -4.82
C GLN A 55 8.02 0.74 -3.92
N SER A 56 8.68 1.89 -4.11
CA SER A 56 9.84 2.29 -3.29
C SER A 56 9.45 2.41 -1.82
N MET A 57 8.32 3.07 -1.55
CA MET A 57 7.76 3.18 -0.20
C MET A 57 7.52 1.82 0.45
N LEU A 58 6.98 0.85 -0.30
CA LEU A 58 6.75 -0.52 0.20
C LEU A 58 8.03 -1.35 0.36
N SER A 59 9.12 -0.97 -0.31
CA SER A 59 10.41 -1.66 -0.28
C SER A 59 11.30 -1.19 0.86
N GLU A 60 11.07 0.02 1.38
CA GLU A 60 11.79 0.52 2.54
C GLU A 60 11.43 -0.30 3.79
N LYS A 61 12.44 -0.65 4.59
CA LYS A 61 12.19 -1.08 5.98
C LYS A 61 11.55 0.11 6.68
N PRO A 62 10.30 0.02 7.17
CA PRO A 62 9.59 1.19 7.62
C PRO A 62 10.37 1.87 8.75
N PRO A 63 10.82 3.12 8.51
CA PRO A 63 11.84 3.75 9.34
C PRO A 63 11.29 4.16 10.72
N TYR A 64 9.98 4.39 10.85
CA TYR A 64 9.38 4.94 12.06
C TYR A 64 9.10 3.91 13.17
N ASN A 65 9.24 2.61 12.88
CA ASN A 65 8.73 1.60 13.79
C ASN A 65 9.80 0.63 14.31
N ARG A 66 10.96 1.18 14.65
CA ARG A 66 12.03 0.45 15.35
C ARG A 66 11.54 -0.23 16.65
N GLN A 67 10.44 0.23 17.25
CA GLN A 67 9.87 -0.32 18.48
C GLN A 67 8.82 -1.44 18.25
N LEU A 68 7.83 -1.31 17.35
CA LEU A 68 6.82 -2.37 17.14
C LEU A 68 7.30 -3.47 16.18
N TRP A 69 8.29 -3.22 15.32
CA TRP A 69 8.92 -4.26 14.49
C TRP A 69 9.84 -5.16 15.30
N ARG A 70 10.38 -4.66 16.42
CA ARG A 70 11.32 -5.39 17.26
C ARG A 70 10.67 -6.41 18.19
N GLN A 71 9.38 -6.31 18.49
CA GLN A 71 8.78 -7.18 19.50
C GLN A 71 7.78 -8.21 18.99
N GLU A 72 7.06 -8.00 17.87
CA GLU A 72 6.14 -9.03 17.32
C GLU A 72 5.50 -8.66 15.96
N GLY A 73 5.45 -7.36 15.62
CA GLY A 73 4.69 -6.85 14.47
C GLY A 73 5.18 -7.30 13.10
N GLY A 74 6.47 -7.61 12.94
CA GLY A 74 7.02 -8.04 11.65
C GLY A 74 6.57 -9.44 11.21
N ALA A 75 6.30 -10.35 12.16
CA ALA A 75 5.78 -11.67 11.85
C ALA A 75 4.30 -11.59 11.46
N LYS A 76 3.51 -10.80 12.21
CA LYS A 76 2.11 -10.52 11.89
C LYS A 76 1.97 -9.87 10.51
N LEU A 77 2.76 -8.84 10.21
CA LEU A 77 2.71 -8.19 8.90
C LEU A 77 3.02 -9.16 7.77
N ARG A 78 4.06 -10.00 7.91
CA ARG A 78 4.37 -11.02 6.88
C ARG A 78 3.20 -11.99 6.68
N HIS A 79 2.60 -12.45 7.77
CA HIS A 79 1.41 -13.31 7.71
C HIS A 79 0.27 -12.59 6.98
N ASP A 80 -0.02 -11.34 7.34
CA ASP A 80 -1.11 -10.57 6.74
C ASP A 80 -0.86 -10.23 5.27
N VAL A 81 0.39 -9.99 4.86
CA VAL A 81 0.78 -9.85 3.45
C VAL A 81 0.53 -11.16 2.69
N VAL A 82 0.99 -12.30 3.22
CA VAL A 82 0.78 -13.59 2.54
C VAL A 82 -0.71 -13.92 2.45
N ARG A 83 -1.46 -13.71 3.53
CA ARG A 83 -2.90 -13.97 3.56
C ARG A 83 -3.65 -13.07 2.57
N VAL A 84 -3.50 -11.75 2.67
CA VAL A 84 -4.35 -10.81 1.92
C VAL A 84 -3.83 -10.50 0.53
N ALA A 85 -2.51 -10.30 0.38
CA ALA A 85 -1.94 -9.93 -0.92
C ALA A 85 -1.64 -11.13 -1.82
N VAL A 86 -1.64 -12.36 -1.28
CA VAL A 86 -1.38 -13.58 -2.06
C VAL A 86 -2.56 -14.54 -2.01
N CYS A 87 -2.92 -15.09 -0.85
CA CYS A 87 -3.98 -16.11 -0.77
C CYS A 87 -5.34 -15.56 -1.23
N ASP A 88 -5.78 -14.42 -0.67
CA ASP A 88 -7.09 -13.84 -1.02
C ASP A 88 -7.13 -13.46 -2.52
N VAL A 89 -6.05 -12.89 -3.06
CA VAL A 89 -5.95 -12.55 -4.50
C VAL A 89 -6.03 -13.80 -5.38
N VAL A 90 -5.30 -14.87 -5.03
CA VAL A 90 -5.33 -16.14 -5.77
C VAL A 90 -6.70 -16.79 -5.68
N GLU A 91 -7.33 -16.79 -4.51
CA GLU A 91 -8.69 -17.31 -4.33
C GLU A 91 -9.70 -16.56 -5.19
N ASP A 92 -9.58 -15.23 -5.28
CA ASP A 92 -10.47 -14.42 -6.09
C ASP A 92 -10.28 -14.71 -7.59
N CYS A 93 -9.03 -14.81 -8.08
CA CYS A 93 -8.77 -15.22 -9.46
C CYS A 93 -9.35 -16.62 -9.76
N LEU A 94 -9.22 -17.57 -8.84
CA LEU A 94 -9.77 -18.92 -9.01
C LEU A 94 -11.30 -18.95 -8.98
N ARG A 95 -11.97 -17.99 -8.35
CA ARG A 95 -13.44 -17.87 -8.39
C ARG A 95 -13.93 -17.34 -9.73
N GLU A 96 -13.18 -16.44 -10.36
CA GLU A 96 -13.53 -15.84 -11.66
C GLU A 96 -13.44 -16.83 -12.82
N ASP A 97 -12.55 -17.83 -12.75
CA ASP A 97 -12.37 -18.87 -13.80
C ASP A 97 -13.54 -19.87 -13.95
N TRP A 98 -14.55 -19.84 -13.06
CA TRP A 98 -15.71 -20.75 -13.07
C TRP A 98 -17.06 -20.07 -13.33
N THR A 99 -17.07 -18.84 -13.85
CA THR A 99 -18.27 -18.09 -14.28
C THR A 99 -18.12 -17.52 -15.68
#